data_AF-A0A075I718-F1
#
_entry.id   AF-A0A075I718-F1
#
_cell.length_a   1.000
_cell.length_b   1.000
_cell.length_c   1.000
_cell.angle_alpha   90.00
_cell.angle_beta   90.00
_cell.angle_gamma   90.00
#
_symmetry.space_group_name_H-M   'P 1'
#
loop_
_entity.id
_entity.type
_entity.pdbx_description
1 polymer ?
#
loop_
_entity_poly.entity_id
_entity_poly.type
_entity_poly.pdbx_seq_one_letter_code
_entity_poly.pdbx_strand_id
1 'polypeptide(L)'
;MPSDASDNLRKFLESDDLAMITMGLSMAKGSADASRQTLGLILGLYMFHGDKEIRSLAKTAFTKLAPSVPKRIVRKYWQAEYRTQSWVWDGWMQKMVSDVDEAGINPVYFLTGVLVTGDEDNRGAIIGILEKIKAVDESSTVVAALVQMIGSVSRYQTTNLTNEKAAIALIEKIGGELAVDALVGLLGNNLKINEAVADSLGTLGDVRVVEPLISVLSSDSKFVARALGILGDDRAVGPLIEILVGIFNSYKTYSYGRKDFDTVIEALVMLGDKKAIEPLVKGLDIVPRGLQDSIIDAISLLLDGLEVDAKEMENLRRFLIGEDAGMRGMGLSMLKGILTEP
;
A
#
# COMPACT_ATOMS: atom_id res chain seq x y z
N MET A 1 14.24 -3.88 -33.11
CA MET A 1 14.29 -4.92 -32.06
C MET A 1 15.66 -4.92 -31.39
N PRO A 2 15.77 -4.33 -30.19
CA PRO A 2 16.88 -4.53 -29.25
C PRO A 2 16.44 -4.99 -27.84
N SER A 3 15.15 -5.26 -27.59
CA SER A 3 14.61 -5.49 -26.23
C SER A 3 15.14 -6.75 -25.54
N ASP A 4 15.22 -7.89 -26.24
CA ASP A 4 15.53 -9.18 -25.61
C ASP A 4 16.95 -9.28 -25.02
N ALA A 5 17.93 -8.59 -25.61
CA ALA A 5 19.32 -8.66 -25.15
C ALA A 5 19.54 -7.88 -23.85
N SER A 6 18.87 -6.72 -23.71
CA SER A 6 18.93 -5.90 -22.50
C SER A 6 18.17 -6.58 -21.35
N ASP A 7 17.01 -7.18 -21.64
CA ASP A 7 16.22 -7.91 -20.65
C ASP A 7 16.93 -9.18 -20.16
N ASN A 8 17.59 -9.92 -21.05
CA ASN A 8 18.39 -11.08 -20.65
C ASN A 8 19.60 -10.70 -19.80
N LEU A 9 20.31 -9.63 -20.15
CA LEU A 9 21.43 -9.13 -19.36
C LEU A 9 20.99 -8.73 -17.95
N ARG A 10 19.86 -8.04 -17.84
CA ARG A 10 19.25 -7.66 -16.56
C ARG A 10 18.98 -8.88 -15.69
N LYS A 11 18.30 -9.91 -16.23
CA LYS A 11 18.01 -11.15 -15.50
C LYS A 11 19.27 -11.84 -14.95
N PHE A 12 20.38 -11.82 -15.69
CA PHE A 12 21.65 -12.36 -15.19
C PHE A 12 22.23 -11.55 -14.03
N LEU A 13 22.21 -10.22 -14.13
CA LEU A 13 22.77 -9.32 -13.12
C LEU A 13 21.93 -9.27 -11.82
N GLU A 14 20.63 -9.55 -11.91
CA GLU A 14 19.69 -9.59 -10.77
C GLU A 14 19.57 -10.98 -10.13
N SER A 15 20.25 -12.00 -10.67
CA SER A 15 20.18 -13.37 -10.16
C SER A 15 20.84 -13.52 -8.79
N ASP A 16 20.33 -14.43 -7.96
CA ASP A 16 21.00 -14.88 -6.73
C ASP A 16 22.13 -15.90 -7.02
N ASP A 17 22.18 -16.44 -8.24
CA ASP A 17 23.21 -17.40 -8.66
C ASP A 17 24.51 -16.67 -9.07
N LEU A 18 25.60 -16.96 -8.34
CA LEU A 18 26.91 -16.33 -8.55
C LEU A 18 27.46 -16.53 -9.97
N ALA A 19 27.19 -17.67 -10.60
CA ALA A 19 27.64 -17.94 -11.96
C ALA A 19 26.85 -17.11 -12.98
N MET A 20 25.53 -16.98 -12.78
CA MET A 20 24.69 -16.11 -13.59
C MET A 20 25.11 -14.63 -13.49
N ILE A 21 25.37 -14.12 -12.28
CA ILE A 21 25.89 -12.76 -12.09
C ILE A 21 27.21 -12.58 -12.83
N THR A 22 28.13 -13.54 -12.70
CA THR A 22 29.44 -13.51 -13.36
C THR A 22 29.30 -13.49 -14.89
N MET A 23 28.38 -14.28 -15.45
CA MET A 23 28.06 -14.27 -16.88
C MET A 23 27.50 -12.91 -17.30
N GLY A 24 26.56 -12.34 -16.54
CA GLY A 24 26.01 -11.01 -16.79
C GLY A 24 27.08 -9.92 -16.81
N LEU A 25 27.98 -9.92 -15.82
CA LEU A 25 29.11 -8.96 -15.78
C LEU A 25 30.05 -9.12 -16.98
N SER A 26 30.26 -10.35 -17.46
CA SER A 26 31.05 -10.61 -18.67
C SER A 26 30.33 -10.11 -19.93
N MET A 27 29.03 -10.39 -20.05
CA MET A 27 28.19 -9.97 -21.17
C MET A 27 28.14 -8.45 -21.28
N ALA A 28 27.88 -7.72 -20.18
CA ALA A 28 27.88 -6.25 -20.17
C ALA A 28 29.21 -5.66 -20.69
N LYS A 29 30.35 -6.24 -20.28
CA LYS A 29 31.67 -5.83 -20.75
C LYS A 29 31.92 -6.14 -22.23
N GLY A 30 31.30 -7.19 -22.76
CA GLY A 30 31.44 -7.66 -24.14
C GLY A 30 30.54 -6.90 -25.11
N SER A 31 29.29 -6.61 -24.72
CA SER A 31 28.35 -5.79 -25.48
C SER A 31 28.63 -4.29 -25.38
N ALA A 32 29.51 -3.88 -24.47
CA ALA A 32 29.76 -2.48 -24.11
C ALA A 32 28.47 -1.75 -23.67
N ASP A 33 27.54 -2.48 -23.05
CA ASP A 33 26.31 -1.90 -22.52
C ASP A 33 26.62 -0.99 -21.31
N ALA A 34 26.52 0.31 -21.56
CA ALA A 34 26.68 1.37 -20.57
C ALA A 34 25.35 2.10 -20.32
N SER A 35 24.21 1.42 -20.51
CA SER A 35 22.89 1.96 -20.21
C SER A 35 22.79 2.38 -18.74
N ARG A 36 21.89 3.33 -18.49
CA ARG A 36 21.61 3.89 -17.16
C ARG A 36 21.28 2.79 -16.15
N GLN A 37 20.53 1.77 -16.58
CA GLN A 37 20.12 0.61 -15.78
C GLN A 37 21.29 -0.35 -15.53
N THR A 38 22.01 -0.78 -16.58
CA THR A 38 23.13 -1.72 -16.46
C THR A 38 24.24 -1.17 -15.57
N LEU A 39 24.58 0.12 -15.69
CA LEU A 39 25.57 0.76 -14.82
C LEU A 39 25.09 0.83 -13.36
N GLY A 40 23.79 1.02 -13.12
CA GLY A 40 23.20 1.01 -11.78
C GLY A 40 23.30 -0.36 -11.10
N LEU A 41 22.93 -1.43 -11.82
CA LEU A 41 23.04 -2.82 -11.35
C LEU A 41 24.50 -3.18 -11.02
N ILE A 42 25.42 -2.90 -11.94
CA ILE A 42 26.85 -3.19 -11.73
C ILE A 42 27.40 -2.40 -10.55
N LEU A 43 27.00 -1.13 -10.38
CA LEU A 43 27.41 -0.31 -9.26
C LEU A 43 26.90 -0.89 -7.93
N GLY A 44 25.65 -1.37 -7.89
CA GLY A 44 25.09 -2.05 -6.72
C GLY A 44 25.84 -3.32 -6.35
N LEU A 45 26.13 -4.17 -7.34
CA LEU A 45 26.94 -5.36 -7.14
C LEU A 45 28.34 -5.02 -6.61
N TYR A 46 28.98 -3.98 -7.16
CA TYR A 46 30.27 -3.50 -6.67
C TYR A 46 30.20 -3.02 -5.22
N MET A 47 29.19 -2.21 -4.89
CA MET A 47 29.12 -1.56 -3.59
C MET A 47 28.64 -2.50 -2.50
N PHE A 48 27.68 -3.40 -2.73
CA PHE A 48 26.95 -4.04 -1.62
C PHE A 48 26.83 -5.56 -1.71
N HIS A 49 27.18 -6.21 -2.83
CA HIS A 49 27.04 -7.67 -2.93
C HIS A 49 27.81 -8.40 -1.82
N GLY A 50 27.25 -9.47 -1.25
CA GLY A 50 27.84 -10.20 -0.12
C GLY A 50 29.16 -10.89 -0.46
N ASP A 51 29.27 -11.43 -1.67
CA ASP A 51 30.47 -12.09 -2.17
C ASP A 51 31.57 -11.10 -2.62
N LYS A 52 32.80 -11.28 -2.13
CA LYS A 52 33.95 -10.40 -2.42
C LYS A 52 34.42 -10.48 -3.87
N GLU A 53 34.35 -11.65 -4.49
CA GLU A 53 34.76 -11.85 -5.87
C GLU A 53 33.80 -11.15 -6.82
N ILE A 54 32.48 -11.28 -6.60
CA ILE A 54 31.47 -10.54 -7.34
C ILE A 54 31.69 -9.03 -7.23
N ARG A 55 31.95 -8.50 -6.01
CA ARG A 55 32.27 -7.07 -5.85
C ARG A 55 33.49 -6.65 -6.67
N SER A 56 34.53 -7.48 -6.71
CA SER A 56 35.75 -7.22 -7.48
C SER A 56 35.50 -7.21 -9.00
N LEU A 57 34.75 -8.19 -9.49
CA LEU A 57 34.36 -8.30 -10.90
C LEU A 57 33.47 -7.12 -11.31
N ALA A 58 32.50 -6.76 -10.48
CA ALA A 58 31.62 -5.63 -10.70
C ALA A 58 32.39 -4.30 -10.71
N LYS A 59 33.35 -4.09 -9.79
CA LYS A 59 34.25 -2.92 -9.82
C LYS A 59 34.99 -2.80 -11.15
N THR A 60 35.50 -3.93 -11.64
CA THR A 60 36.23 -4.00 -12.89
C THR A 60 35.33 -3.67 -14.08
N ALA A 61 34.13 -4.25 -14.13
CA ALA A 61 33.13 -3.96 -15.15
C ALA A 61 32.72 -2.48 -15.13
N PHE A 62 32.41 -1.93 -13.96
CA PHE A 62 32.07 -0.52 -13.78
C PHE A 62 33.18 0.41 -14.26
N THR A 63 34.43 0.14 -13.89
CA THR A 63 35.57 0.99 -14.28
C THR A 63 35.77 1.03 -15.80
N LYS A 64 35.50 -0.10 -16.47
CA LYS A 64 35.60 -0.25 -17.92
C LYS A 64 34.44 0.45 -18.65
N LEU A 65 33.21 0.28 -18.17
CA LEU A 65 31.99 0.71 -18.86
C LEU A 65 31.58 2.15 -18.52
N ALA A 66 31.71 2.55 -17.26
CA ALA A 66 31.15 3.82 -16.79
C ALA A 66 31.89 5.04 -17.38
N PRO A 67 31.17 6.12 -17.73
CA PRO A 67 31.78 7.40 -18.10
C PRO A 67 32.64 8.00 -17.00
N SER A 68 33.45 9.02 -17.34
CA SER A 68 34.39 9.65 -16.40
C SER A 68 33.70 10.30 -15.20
N VAL A 69 32.53 10.91 -15.41
CA VAL A 69 31.78 11.65 -14.37
C VAL A 69 31.29 10.71 -13.27
N PRO A 70 30.52 9.63 -13.54
CA PRO A 70 30.15 8.66 -12.50
C PRO A 70 31.33 8.04 -11.77
N LYS A 71 32.42 7.70 -12.47
CA LYS A 71 33.64 7.16 -11.83
C LYS A 71 34.22 8.14 -10.82
N ARG A 72 34.24 9.44 -11.14
CA ARG A 72 34.72 10.49 -10.23
C ARG A 72 33.81 10.64 -9.02
N ILE A 73 32.50 10.56 -9.19
CA ILE A 73 31.52 10.63 -8.11
C ILE A 73 31.71 9.45 -7.15
N VAL A 74 31.73 8.22 -7.67
CA VAL A 74 31.96 7.01 -6.84
C VAL A 74 33.29 7.12 -6.10
N ARG A 75 34.38 7.55 -6.76
CA ARG A 75 35.68 7.75 -6.09
C ARG A 75 35.66 8.83 -5.00
N LYS A 76 34.82 9.85 -5.14
CA LYS A 76 34.69 10.95 -4.18
C LYS A 76 33.94 10.51 -2.92
N TYR A 77 32.85 9.75 -3.09
CA TYR A 77 31.93 9.43 -2.00
C TYR A 77 32.10 8.03 -1.42
N TRP A 78 32.58 7.04 -2.17
CA TRP A 78 32.55 5.64 -1.74
C TRP A 78 33.89 5.12 -1.23
N GLN A 79 33.87 4.45 -0.07
CA GLN A 79 34.95 3.66 0.51
C GLN A 79 34.41 2.30 0.93
N ALA A 80 35.26 1.27 0.95
CA ALA A 80 34.81 -0.11 1.16
C ALA A 80 34.26 -0.34 2.58
N GLU A 81 34.77 0.41 3.55
CA GLU A 81 34.45 0.38 4.98
C GLU A 81 33.05 0.90 5.27
N TYR A 82 32.51 1.73 4.37
CA TYR A 82 31.17 2.33 4.51
C TYR A 82 30.04 1.30 4.40
N ARG A 83 30.29 0.14 3.78
CA ARG A 83 29.26 -0.90 3.61
C ARG A 83 28.59 -1.35 4.91
N THR A 84 29.28 -1.25 6.04
CA THR A 84 28.80 -1.75 7.34
C THR A 84 28.46 -0.64 8.32
N GLN A 85 28.39 0.62 7.87
CA GLN A 85 28.24 1.79 8.73
C GLN A 85 26.82 2.35 8.59
N SER A 86 26.05 2.40 9.68
CA SER A 86 24.64 2.85 9.64
C SER A 86 24.49 4.36 9.36
N TRP A 87 25.40 5.18 9.88
CA TRP A 87 25.46 6.63 9.60
C TRP A 87 25.67 6.96 8.12
N VAL A 88 25.95 5.95 7.27
CA VAL A 88 26.13 6.16 5.84
C VAL A 88 24.88 6.73 5.18
N TRP A 89 23.72 6.35 5.69
CA TRP A 89 22.44 6.71 5.11
C TRP A 89 21.98 8.13 5.49
N ASP A 90 22.64 8.74 6.49
CA ASP A 90 22.35 10.09 6.98
C ASP A 90 23.02 11.18 6.12
N GLY A 91 22.37 11.52 5.00
CA GLY A 91 22.60 12.76 4.25
C GLY A 91 23.68 12.70 3.16
N TRP A 92 24.87 12.16 3.42
CA TRP A 92 25.90 12.08 2.38
C TRP A 92 25.61 11.03 1.31
N MET A 93 25.03 9.88 1.67
CA MET A 93 24.53 8.92 0.68
C MET A 93 23.39 9.51 -0.15
N GLN A 94 22.50 10.35 0.45
CA GLN A 94 21.49 11.09 -0.31
C GLN A 94 22.13 11.96 -1.41
N LYS A 95 23.23 12.66 -1.06
CA LYS A 95 23.96 13.49 -2.03
C LYS A 95 24.66 12.65 -3.11
N MET A 96 25.29 11.53 -2.73
CA MET A 96 25.88 10.62 -3.70
C MET A 96 24.83 10.07 -4.66
N VAL A 97 23.69 9.62 -4.16
CA VAL A 97 22.56 9.12 -4.96
C VAL A 97 22.10 10.17 -5.97
N SER A 98 21.90 11.42 -5.52
CA SER A 98 21.55 12.54 -6.41
C SER A 98 22.61 12.78 -7.48
N ASP A 99 23.88 12.90 -7.10
CA ASP A 99 24.98 13.16 -8.04
C ASP A 99 25.11 12.02 -9.07
N VAL A 100 24.93 10.77 -8.66
CA VAL A 100 24.98 9.58 -9.52
C VAL A 100 23.78 9.53 -10.49
N ASP A 101 22.59 9.88 -10.01
CA ASP A 101 21.36 9.97 -10.80
C ASP A 101 21.46 11.02 -11.92
N GLU A 102 21.96 12.21 -11.56
CA GLU A 102 22.27 13.29 -12.51
C GLU A 102 23.36 12.89 -13.50
N ALA A 103 24.31 12.05 -13.09
CA ALA A 103 25.39 11.56 -13.93
C ALA A 103 25.00 10.39 -14.86
N GLY A 104 23.71 10.03 -14.93
CA GLY A 104 23.23 9.06 -15.92
C GLY A 104 23.20 7.61 -15.43
N ILE A 105 23.27 7.36 -14.12
CA ILE A 105 23.15 6.02 -13.53
C ILE A 105 21.86 5.93 -12.73
N ASN A 106 21.11 4.84 -12.85
CA ASN A 106 19.93 4.62 -12.00
C ASN A 106 20.39 4.15 -10.60
N PRO A 107 20.22 4.97 -9.54
CA PRO A 107 20.69 4.60 -8.20
C PRO A 107 19.78 3.59 -7.49
N VAL A 108 18.55 3.42 -7.99
CA VAL A 108 17.54 2.55 -7.36
C VAL A 108 18.06 1.13 -7.18
N TYR A 109 18.78 0.59 -8.18
CA TYR A 109 19.28 -0.78 -8.15
C TYR A 109 20.30 -1.07 -7.05
N PHE A 110 21.12 -0.09 -6.65
CA PHE A 110 22.03 -0.31 -5.53
C PHE A 110 21.37 -0.08 -4.18
N LEU A 111 20.30 0.74 -4.13
CA LEU A 111 19.52 0.97 -2.92
C LEU A 111 18.64 -0.23 -2.58
N THR A 112 18.05 -0.89 -3.58
CA THR A 112 17.16 -2.06 -3.37
C THR A 112 17.88 -3.28 -2.80
N GLY A 113 19.11 -3.55 -3.25
CA GLY A 113 19.91 -4.65 -2.70
C GLY A 113 20.24 -4.48 -1.21
N VAL A 114 20.46 -3.25 -0.78
CA VAL A 114 20.69 -2.93 0.65
C VAL A 114 19.39 -2.96 1.44
N LEU A 115 18.26 -2.56 0.85
CA LEU A 115 16.95 -2.59 1.51
C LEU A 115 16.56 -4.01 1.98
N VAL A 116 16.90 -5.05 1.21
CA VAL A 116 16.66 -6.46 1.57
C VAL A 116 17.63 -6.95 2.65
N THR A 117 18.89 -6.54 2.59
CA THR A 117 19.98 -7.10 3.41
C THR A 117 20.35 -6.27 4.65
N GLY A 118 19.87 -5.03 4.75
CA GLY A 118 20.17 -4.09 5.83
C GLY A 118 19.34 -4.29 7.10
N ASP A 119 19.87 -3.80 8.22
CA ASP A 119 19.19 -3.72 9.52
C ASP A 119 17.98 -2.75 9.51
N GLU A 120 17.14 -2.82 10.55
CA GLU A 120 15.92 -2.00 10.64
C GLU A 120 16.19 -0.49 10.62
N ASP A 121 17.31 -0.05 11.22
CA ASP A 121 17.70 1.36 11.31
C ASP A 121 18.04 1.94 9.93
N ASN A 122 18.67 1.15 9.05
CA ASN A 122 19.05 1.60 7.71
C ASN A 122 17.89 1.58 6.72
N ARG A 123 16.90 0.68 6.88
CA ARG A 123 15.76 0.55 5.95
C ARG A 123 14.99 1.86 5.81
N GLY A 124 14.67 2.54 6.92
CA GLY A 124 13.94 3.81 6.89
C GLY A 124 14.68 4.91 6.13
N ALA A 125 15.99 5.02 6.34
CA ALA A 125 16.82 6.01 5.65
C ALA A 125 16.93 5.70 4.14
N ILE A 126 17.02 4.43 3.75
CA ILE A 126 17.03 3.99 2.35
C ILE A 126 15.68 4.29 1.68
N ILE A 127 14.56 4.03 2.34
CA ILE A 127 13.22 4.35 1.81
C ILE A 127 13.09 5.88 1.61
N GLY A 128 13.51 6.69 2.59
CA GLY A 128 13.50 8.14 2.46
C GLY A 128 14.41 8.68 1.34
N ILE A 129 15.46 7.95 0.96
CA ILE A 129 16.24 8.25 -0.25
C ILE A 129 15.41 7.90 -1.50
N LEU A 130 14.86 6.68 -1.56
CA LEU A 130 14.09 6.19 -2.70
C LEU A 130 12.88 7.08 -3.03
N GLU A 131 12.15 7.55 -2.00
CA GLU A 131 11.03 8.48 -2.15
C GLU A 131 11.39 9.79 -2.87
N LYS A 132 12.62 10.28 -2.69
CA LYS A 132 13.08 11.55 -3.28
C LYS A 132 13.53 11.43 -4.73
N ILE A 133 13.70 10.21 -5.23
CA ILE A 133 14.09 9.97 -6.62
C ILE A 133 12.89 10.28 -7.52
N LYS A 134 13.09 11.17 -8.51
CA LYS A 134 12.00 11.67 -9.37
C LYS A 134 11.35 10.60 -10.25
N ALA A 135 12.10 9.57 -10.62
CA ALA A 135 11.63 8.44 -11.39
C ALA A 135 12.12 7.17 -10.72
N VAL A 136 11.34 6.67 -9.77
CA VAL A 136 11.45 5.26 -9.40
C VAL A 136 10.80 4.53 -10.57
N ASP A 137 11.65 4.01 -11.45
CA ASP A 137 11.25 3.22 -12.62
C ASP A 137 10.21 2.16 -12.18
N GLU A 138 9.23 1.82 -13.02
CA GLU A 138 8.24 0.72 -12.81
C GLU A 138 8.92 -0.67 -12.80
N SER A 139 10.21 -0.71 -12.50
CA SER A 139 11.05 -1.88 -12.48
C SER A 139 10.57 -2.83 -11.37
N SER A 140 10.17 -4.03 -11.81
CA SER A 140 9.82 -5.19 -10.98
C SER A 140 10.77 -5.42 -9.80
N THR A 141 12.05 -5.05 -9.95
CA THR A 141 13.09 -5.28 -8.94
C THR A 141 12.90 -4.42 -7.69
N VAL A 142 12.39 -3.19 -7.84
CA VAL A 142 12.15 -2.28 -6.70
C VAL A 142 10.98 -2.76 -5.89
N VAL A 143 9.87 -3.02 -6.58
CA VAL A 143 8.64 -3.53 -5.97
C VAL A 143 8.91 -4.86 -5.29
N ALA A 144 9.64 -5.78 -5.94
CA ALA A 144 10.03 -7.05 -5.34
C ALA A 144 10.89 -6.87 -4.07
N ALA A 145 11.87 -5.97 -4.08
CA ALA A 145 12.71 -5.70 -2.90
C ALA A 145 11.89 -5.12 -1.73
N LEU A 146 10.97 -4.20 -2.01
CA LEU A 146 10.07 -3.62 -1.01
C LEU A 146 9.13 -4.69 -0.42
N VAL A 147 8.53 -5.53 -1.26
CA VAL A 147 7.68 -6.65 -0.82
C VAL A 147 8.48 -7.65 0.04
N GLN A 148 9.68 -8.02 -0.38
CA GLN A 148 10.55 -8.89 0.41
C GLN A 148 10.91 -8.29 1.77
N MET A 149 11.21 -6.98 1.80
CA MET A 149 11.49 -6.26 3.05
C MET A 149 10.30 -6.35 4.00
N ILE A 150 9.08 -6.07 3.51
CA ILE A 150 7.84 -6.16 4.30
C ILE A 150 7.63 -7.59 4.83
N GLY A 151 7.82 -8.61 3.98
CA GLY A 151 7.68 -10.02 4.37
C GLY A 151 8.72 -10.50 5.39
N SER A 152 9.92 -9.90 5.40
CA SER A 152 11.00 -10.27 6.33
C SER A 152 10.69 -9.89 7.78
N VAL A 153 9.95 -8.81 8.01
CA VAL A 153 9.63 -8.30 9.35
C VAL A 153 8.37 -8.93 9.91
N SER A 154 7.41 -9.33 9.06
CA SER A 154 6.13 -9.91 9.51
C SER A 154 6.24 -11.19 10.36
N ARG A 155 7.44 -11.78 10.53
CA ARG A 155 7.71 -12.89 11.45
C ARG A 155 7.96 -12.47 12.90
N TYR A 156 8.32 -11.21 13.13
CA TYR A 156 8.56 -10.64 14.44
C TYR A 156 7.54 -9.54 14.70
N GLN A 157 6.79 -9.65 15.78
CA GLN A 157 5.78 -8.67 16.20
C GLN A 157 6.44 -7.37 16.69
N THR A 158 7.23 -6.69 15.86
CA THR A 158 7.75 -5.37 16.20
C THR A 158 6.58 -4.38 16.21
N THR A 159 6.56 -3.54 17.24
CA THR A 159 5.41 -2.67 17.54
C THR A 159 5.28 -1.50 16.56
N ASN A 160 6.31 -1.20 15.77
CA ASN A 160 6.38 -0.02 14.91
C ASN A 160 6.58 -0.40 13.44
N LEU A 161 5.53 -0.24 12.61
CA LEU A 161 5.55 -0.58 11.18
C LEU A 161 5.98 0.59 10.29
N THR A 162 6.87 1.45 10.78
CA THR A 162 7.26 2.67 10.07
C THR A 162 7.87 2.34 8.70
N ASN A 163 8.75 1.34 8.66
CA ASN A 163 9.44 0.95 7.43
C ASN A 163 8.49 0.29 6.44
N GLU A 164 7.59 -0.58 6.89
CA GLU A 164 6.59 -1.24 6.04
C GLU A 164 5.61 -0.24 5.47
N LYS A 165 5.11 0.70 6.29
CA LYS A 165 4.23 1.77 5.81
C LYS A 165 4.92 2.64 4.77
N ALA A 166 6.18 3.00 4.99
CA ALA A 166 6.95 3.79 4.03
C ALA A 166 7.20 3.00 2.73
N ALA A 167 7.49 1.69 2.83
CA ALA A 167 7.62 0.84 1.65
C ALA A 167 6.31 0.68 0.89
N ILE A 168 5.17 0.53 1.58
CA ILE A 168 3.83 0.49 0.97
C ILE A 168 3.53 1.81 0.25
N ALA A 169 3.78 2.96 0.89
CA ALA A 169 3.60 4.28 0.28
C ALA A 169 4.51 4.48 -0.95
N LEU A 170 5.71 3.91 -0.93
CA LEU A 170 6.59 3.93 -2.09
C LEU A 170 6.06 3.05 -3.23
N ILE A 171 5.50 1.86 -2.93
CA ILE A 171 4.84 1.02 -3.94
C ILE A 171 3.63 1.75 -4.54
N GLU A 172 2.81 2.41 -3.73
CA GLU A 172 1.70 3.26 -4.18
C GLU A 172 2.19 4.35 -5.14
N LYS A 173 3.26 5.06 -4.76
CA LYS A 173 3.85 6.12 -5.59
C LYS A 173 4.38 5.59 -6.93
N ILE A 174 4.91 4.37 -6.97
CA ILE A 174 5.31 3.71 -8.22
C ILE A 174 4.08 3.52 -9.12
N GLY A 175 2.97 3.04 -8.55
CA GLY A 175 1.71 2.87 -9.27
C GLY A 175 1.76 1.81 -10.37
N GLY A 176 0.70 1.75 -11.18
CA GLY A 176 0.56 0.77 -12.26
C GLY A 176 0.15 -0.63 -11.78
N GLU A 177 -0.07 -1.53 -12.74
CA GLU A 177 -0.59 -2.88 -12.50
C GLU A 177 0.33 -3.71 -11.59
N LEU A 178 1.64 -3.60 -11.77
CA LEU A 178 2.62 -4.28 -10.92
C LEU A 178 2.53 -3.85 -9.45
N ALA A 179 2.33 -2.56 -9.17
CA ALA A 179 2.18 -2.07 -7.80
C ALA A 179 0.88 -2.61 -7.18
N VAL A 180 -0.21 -2.63 -7.94
CA VAL A 180 -1.48 -3.20 -7.52
C VAL A 180 -1.33 -4.68 -7.17
N ASP A 181 -0.74 -5.48 -8.06
CA ASP A 181 -0.52 -6.92 -7.86
C ASP A 181 0.35 -7.18 -6.63
N ALA A 182 1.41 -6.38 -6.45
CA ALA A 182 2.30 -6.49 -5.31
C ALA A 182 1.61 -6.16 -3.99
N LEU A 183 0.81 -5.09 -3.94
CA LEU A 183 0.03 -4.70 -2.77
C LEU A 183 -1.03 -5.75 -2.43
N VAL A 184 -1.75 -6.29 -3.42
CA VAL A 184 -2.69 -7.40 -3.24
C VAL A 184 -1.99 -8.61 -2.61
N GLY A 185 -0.78 -8.94 -3.08
CA GLY A 185 0.02 -10.05 -2.53
C GLY A 185 0.48 -9.85 -1.07
N LEU A 186 0.43 -8.63 -0.54
CA LEU A 186 0.77 -8.33 0.86
C LEU A 186 -0.41 -8.49 1.84
N LEU A 187 -1.64 -8.56 1.34
CA LEU A 187 -2.83 -8.80 2.17
C LEU A 187 -2.77 -10.17 2.83
N GLY A 188 -3.16 -10.26 4.10
CA GLY A 188 -3.15 -11.53 4.83
C GLY A 188 -3.58 -11.40 6.29
N ASN A 189 -2.83 -12.04 7.21
CA ASN A 189 -3.23 -12.16 8.62
C ASN A 189 -2.75 -11.00 9.52
N ASN A 190 -2.08 -9.99 8.97
CA ASN A 190 -1.56 -8.87 9.75
C ASN A 190 -2.42 -7.63 9.53
N LEU A 191 -3.34 -7.36 10.48
CA LEU A 191 -4.28 -6.25 10.42
C LEU A 191 -3.59 -4.90 10.12
N LYS A 192 -2.47 -4.61 10.77
CA LYS A 192 -1.81 -3.30 10.57
C LYS A 192 -1.21 -3.16 9.16
N ILE A 193 -0.74 -4.25 8.56
CA ILE A 193 -0.29 -4.28 7.16
C ILE A 193 -1.49 -4.16 6.22
N ASN A 194 -2.57 -4.93 6.47
CA ASN A 194 -3.79 -4.83 5.68
C ASN A 194 -4.35 -3.41 5.66
N GLU A 195 -4.36 -2.72 6.80
CA GLU A 195 -4.82 -1.32 6.89
C GLU A 195 -3.97 -0.38 6.02
N ALA A 196 -2.64 -0.50 6.08
CA ALA A 196 -1.75 0.33 5.27
C ALA A 196 -1.86 0.01 3.77
N VAL A 197 -1.94 -1.28 3.42
CA VAL A 197 -2.12 -1.74 2.04
C VAL A 197 -3.47 -1.27 1.48
N ALA A 198 -4.54 -1.36 2.27
CA ALA A 198 -5.87 -0.95 1.83
C ALA A 198 -5.95 0.55 1.55
N ASP A 199 -5.33 1.39 2.38
CA ASP A 199 -5.26 2.84 2.16
C ASP A 199 -4.61 3.17 0.81
N SER A 200 -3.47 2.52 0.50
CA SER A 200 -2.80 2.65 -0.80
C SER A 200 -3.62 2.09 -1.96
N LEU A 201 -4.24 0.91 -1.81
CA LEU A 201 -5.09 0.32 -2.85
C LEU A 201 -6.32 1.18 -3.17
N GLY A 202 -6.92 1.80 -2.15
CA GLY A 202 -8.01 2.77 -2.33
C GLY A 202 -7.57 4.00 -3.12
N THR A 203 -6.36 4.52 -2.84
CA THR A 203 -5.77 5.64 -3.59
C THR A 203 -5.46 5.29 -5.04
N LEU A 204 -4.99 4.07 -5.31
CA LEU A 204 -4.71 3.58 -6.66
C LEU A 204 -5.99 3.36 -7.49
N GLY A 205 -7.11 3.06 -6.84
CA GLY A 205 -8.43 3.04 -7.48
C GLY A 205 -8.69 1.85 -8.41
N ASP A 206 -7.87 0.80 -8.37
CA ASP A 206 -8.06 -0.39 -9.21
C ASP A 206 -9.15 -1.30 -8.63
N VAL A 207 -10.34 -1.30 -9.25
CA VAL A 207 -11.52 -2.06 -8.81
C VAL A 207 -11.31 -3.58 -8.76
N ARG A 208 -10.25 -4.12 -9.39
CA ARG A 208 -9.93 -5.55 -9.32
C ARG A 208 -9.57 -6.00 -7.91
N VAL A 209 -9.16 -5.07 -7.04
CA VAL A 209 -8.73 -5.38 -5.66
C VAL A 209 -9.86 -5.52 -4.65
N VAL A 210 -11.11 -5.28 -5.07
CA VAL A 210 -12.30 -5.36 -4.20
C VAL A 210 -12.43 -6.73 -3.52
N GLU A 211 -12.29 -7.83 -4.28
CA GLU A 211 -12.37 -9.19 -3.71
C GLU A 211 -11.21 -9.49 -2.74
N PRO A 212 -9.93 -9.18 -3.09
CA PRO A 212 -8.85 -9.23 -2.12
C PRO A 212 -9.11 -8.43 -0.83
N LEU A 213 -9.63 -7.21 -0.92
CA LEU A 213 -9.94 -6.38 0.24
C LEU A 213 -11.08 -6.97 1.08
N ILE A 214 -12.13 -7.49 0.45
CA ILE A 214 -13.22 -8.21 1.14
C ILE A 214 -12.66 -9.40 1.94
N SER A 215 -11.69 -10.13 1.38
CA SER A 215 -11.12 -11.32 2.05
C SER A 215 -10.40 -11.03 3.38
N VAL A 216 -9.96 -9.79 3.60
CA VAL A 216 -9.30 -9.33 4.83
C VAL A 216 -10.17 -8.37 5.66
N LEU A 217 -11.39 -8.10 5.23
CA LEU A 217 -12.33 -7.22 5.91
C LEU A 217 -12.74 -7.82 7.25
N SER A 218 -12.69 -7.00 8.30
CA SER A 218 -13.05 -7.37 9.66
C SER A 218 -13.63 -6.18 10.42
N SER A 219 -14.18 -6.42 11.62
CA SER A 219 -14.71 -5.35 12.46
C SER A 219 -13.68 -4.34 12.94
N ASP A 220 -12.39 -4.65 12.81
CA ASP A 220 -11.29 -3.82 13.32
C ASP A 220 -10.46 -3.21 12.17
N SER A 221 -10.83 -3.44 10.90
CA SER A 221 -10.10 -2.97 9.72
C SER A 221 -10.78 -1.76 9.07
N LYS A 222 -10.53 -0.57 9.60
CA LYS A 222 -11.21 0.68 9.19
C LYS A 222 -10.78 1.16 7.82
N PHE A 223 -9.49 1.14 7.50
CA PHE A 223 -8.97 1.53 6.19
C PHE A 223 -9.37 0.54 5.10
N VAL A 224 -9.51 -0.75 5.43
CA VAL A 224 -10.10 -1.74 4.49
C VAL A 224 -11.53 -1.35 4.12
N ALA A 225 -12.38 -1.05 5.12
CA ALA A 225 -13.76 -0.62 4.86
C ALA A 225 -13.81 0.69 4.04
N ARG A 226 -12.98 1.68 4.41
CA ARG A 226 -12.88 2.94 3.67
C ARG A 226 -12.44 2.74 2.22
N ALA A 227 -11.43 1.91 1.97
CA ALA A 227 -10.94 1.64 0.62
C ALA A 227 -12.04 1.01 -0.26
N LEU A 228 -12.82 0.07 0.30
CA LEU A 228 -13.97 -0.51 -0.39
C LEU A 228 -15.03 0.56 -0.75
N GLY A 229 -15.30 1.50 0.17
CA GLY A 229 -16.18 2.64 -0.09
C GLY A 229 -15.66 3.57 -1.19
N ILE A 230 -14.36 3.89 -1.19
CA ILE A 230 -13.70 4.71 -2.22
C ILE A 230 -13.78 4.04 -3.60
N LEU A 231 -13.56 2.72 -3.66
CA LEU A 231 -13.60 1.97 -4.91
C LEU A 231 -15.01 1.88 -5.51
N GLY A 232 -16.05 2.02 -4.69
CA GLY A 232 -17.42 2.20 -5.18
C GLY A 232 -18.02 0.96 -5.86
N ASP A 233 -17.49 -0.24 -5.62
CA ASP A 233 -17.96 -1.47 -6.25
C ASP A 233 -19.02 -2.18 -5.40
N ASP A 234 -20.18 -2.46 -6.02
CA ASP A 234 -21.35 -3.08 -5.38
C ASP A 234 -21.04 -4.42 -4.67
N ARG A 235 -19.99 -5.13 -5.07
CA ARG A 235 -19.55 -6.38 -4.40
C ARG A 235 -19.21 -6.15 -2.93
N ALA A 236 -18.82 -4.93 -2.55
CA ALA A 236 -18.49 -4.58 -1.17
C ALA A 236 -19.71 -4.40 -0.25
N VAL A 237 -20.90 -4.15 -0.81
CA VAL A 237 -22.11 -3.80 -0.03
C VAL A 237 -22.48 -4.91 0.96
N GLY A 238 -22.58 -6.16 0.49
CA GLY A 238 -22.94 -7.30 1.32
C GLY A 238 -21.97 -7.51 2.48
N PRO A 239 -20.66 -7.68 2.22
CA PRO A 239 -19.65 -7.82 3.26
C PRO A 239 -19.62 -6.67 4.27
N LEU A 240 -19.75 -5.41 3.83
CA LEU A 240 -19.79 -4.26 4.75
C LEU A 240 -21.04 -4.28 5.64
N ILE A 241 -22.20 -4.69 5.10
CA ILE A 241 -23.42 -4.91 5.89
C ILE A 241 -23.19 -6.00 6.94
N GLU A 242 -22.55 -7.11 6.59
CA GLU A 242 -22.25 -8.20 7.54
C GLU A 242 -21.36 -7.71 8.70
N ILE A 243 -20.33 -6.92 8.41
CA ILE A 243 -19.48 -6.30 9.42
C ILE A 243 -20.29 -5.35 10.32
N LEU A 244 -21.11 -4.48 9.72
CA LEU A 244 -21.94 -3.52 10.46
C LEU A 244 -22.88 -4.25 11.43
N VAL A 245 -23.57 -5.29 10.96
CA VAL A 245 -24.47 -6.12 11.77
C VAL A 245 -23.70 -6.82 12.89
N GLY A 246 -22.51 -7.34 12.61
CA GLY A 246 -21.61 -7.92 13.61
C GLY A 246 -21.23 -6.92 14.70
N ILE A 247 -20.90 -5.68 14.32
CA ILE A 247 -20.59 -4.59 15.26
C ILE A 247 -21.81 -4.26 16.11
N PHE A 248 -22.99 -4.04 15.52
CA PHE A 248 -24.21 -3.78 16.29
C PHE A 248 -24.51 -4.90 17.29
N ASN A 249 -24.44 -6.15 16.88
CA ASN A 249 -24.70 -7.27 17.79
C ASN A 249 -23.72 -7.34 18.96
N SER A 250 -22.48 -6.82 18.83
CA SER A 250 -21.54 -6.77 19.95
C SER A 250 -22.05 -5.91 21.12
N TYR A 251 -22.86 -4.89 20.85
CA TYR A 251 -23.51 -4.07 21.88
C TYR A 251 -24.57 -4.82 22.69
N LYS A 252 -25.11 -5.95 22.18
CA LYS A 252 -26.07 -6.78 22.92
C LYS A 252 -25.40 -7.67 23.97
N THR A 253 -24.16 -8.07 23.74
CA THR A 253 -23.52 -9.17 24.49
C THR A 253 -22.42 -8.70 25.45
N TYR A 254 -21.73 -7.59 25.18
CA TYR A 254 -20.57 -7.17 25.97
C TYR A 254 -20.59 -5.68 26.33
N SER A 255 -20.31 -5.37 27.60
CA SER A 255 -20.22 -4.00 28.14
C SER A 255 -18.83 -3.36 28.00
N TYR A 256 -17.86 -4.01 27.34
CA TYR A 256 -16.49 -3.51 27.21
C TYR A 256 -16.04 -3.53 25.74
N GLY A 257 -15.77 -2.32 25.21
CA GLY A 257 -15.19 -2.08 23.88
C GLY A 257 -16.18 -1.43 22.91
N ARG A 258 -16.16 -0.10 22.82
CA ARG A 258 -16.86 0.63 21.75
C ARG A 258 -16.17 0.27 20.43
N LYS A 259 -16.79 -0.60 19.63
CA LYS A 259 -16.38 -0.80 18.24
C LYS A 259 -16.88 0.38 17.42
N ASP A 260 -15.95 1.04 16.76
CA ASP A 260 -16.24 2.16 15.88
C ASP A 260 -16.85 1.60 14.58
N PHE A 261 -18.11 1.95 14.32
CA PHE A 261 -18.81 1.59 13.10
C PHE A 261 -18.91 2.76 12.12
N ASP A 262 -18.44 3.96 12.48
CA ASP A 262 -18.62 5.16 11.68
C ASP A 262 -17.93 5.00 10.32
N THR A 263 -16.74 4.40 10.27
CA THR A 263 -16.05 4.14 8.98
C THR A 263 -16.76 3.11 8.10
N VAL A 264 -17.42 2.11 8.68
CA VAL A 264 -18.20 1.13 7.91
C VAL A 264 -19.45 1.77 7.34
N ILE A 265 -20.09 2.65 8.13
CA ILE A 265 -21.23 3.46 7.71
C ILE A 265 -20.83 4.42 6.59
N GLU A 266 -19.73 5.16 6.75
CA GLU A 266 -19.17 6.05 5.72
C GLU A 266 -18.98 5.29 4.40
N ALA A 267 -18.37 4.11 4.44
CA ALA A 267 -18.15 3.29 3.25
C ALA A 267 -19.47 2.86 2.58
N LEU A 268 -20.48 2.45 3.37
CA LEU A 268 -21.81 2.09 2.86
C LEU A 268 -22.53 3.30 2.24
N VAL A 269 -22.38 4.49 2.82
CA VAL A 269 -22.92 5.74 2.26
C VAL A 269 -22.24 6.07 0.94
N MET A 270 -20.91 5.93 0.84
CA MET A 270 -20.17 6.16 -0.40
C MET A 270 -20.61 5.22 -1.52
N LEU A 271 -20.95 3.97 -1.19
CA LEU A 271 -21.49 2.98 -2.14
C LEU A 271 -22.92 3.32 -2.57
N GLY A 272 -23.72 3.95 -1.72
CA GLY A 272 -25.07 4.41 -2.07
C GLY A 272 -26.12 3.30 -2.21
N ASP A 273 -25.79 2.03 -1.95
CA ASP A 273 -26.77 0.93 -2.05
C ASP A 273 -27.75 0.97 -0.87
N LYS A 274 -29.02 1.19 -1.20
CA LYS A 274 -30.16 1.27 -0.27
C LYS A 274 -30.36 0.01 0.58
N LYS A 275 -29.77 -1.14 0.21
CA LYS A 275 -29.74 -2.35 1.05
C LYS A 275 -29.14 -2.09 2.44
N ALA A 276 -28.29 -1.08 2.60
CA ALA A 276 -27.71 -0.71 3.89
C ALA A 276 -28.75 -0.11 4.86
N ILE A 277 -29.87 0.43 4.38
CA ILE A 277 -30.86 1.15 5.19
C ILE A 277 -31.52 0.22 6.22
N GLU A 278 -31.97 -0.97 5.83
CA GLU A 278 -32.63 -1.88 6.78
C GLU A 278 -31.71 -2.31 7.94
N PRO A 279 -30.46 -2.75 7.70
CA PRO A 279 -29.47 -2.98 8.77
C PRO A 279 -29.24 -1.76 9.67
N LEU A 280 -29.13 -0.56 9.10
CA LEU A 280 -28.93 0.69 9.86
C LEU A 280 -30.10 0.96 10.81
N VAL A 281 -31.34 0.82 10.34
CA VAL A 281 -32.53 1.02 11.17
C VAL A 281 -32.59 0.00 12.31
N LYS A 282 -32.30 -1.27 12.03
CA LYS A 282 -32.19 -2.29 13.09
C LYS A 282 -31.11 -1.94 14.11
N GLY A 283 -30.04 -1.28 13.67
CA GLY A 283 -28.98 -0.75 14.53
C GLY A 283 -29.48 0.25 15.56
N LEU A 284 -30.45 1.11 15.22
CA LEU A 284 -31.02 2.11 16.15
C LEU A 284 -31.63 1.48 17.39
N ASP A 285 -32.19 0.26 17.29
CA ASP A 285 -32.75 -0.46 18.43
C ASP A 285 -31.68 -1.12 19.32
N ILE A 286 -30.44 -1.20 18.83
CA ILE A 286 -29.35 -1.94 19.46
C ILE A 286 -28.31 -1.00 20.07
N VAL A 287 -27.94 0.06 19.34
CA VAL A 287 -26.88 0.97 19.77
C VAL A 287 -27.40 1.99 20.80
N PRO A 288 -26.55 2.45 21.74
CA PRO A 288 -26.91 3.53 22.66
C PRO A 288 -27.32 4.80 21.92
N ARG A 289 -28.29 5.56 22.47
CA ARG A 289 -28.81 6.78 21.83
C ARG A 289 -27.74 7.78 21.38
N GLY A 290 -26.69 7.96 22.18
CA GLY A 290 -25.58 8.88 21.84
C GLY A 290 -24.76 8.47 20.61
N LEU A 291 -25.02 7.30 20.03
CA LEU A 291 -24.40 6.81 18.80
C LEU A 291 -25.40 6.63 17.64
N GLN A 292 -26.65 7.05 17.82
CA GLN A 292 -27.68 6.92 16.78
C GLN A 292 -27.55 8.00 15.70
N ASP A 293 -26.99 9.16 16.02
CA ASP A 293 -26.88 10.30 15.09
C ASP A 293 -26.17 9.92 13.79
N SER A 294 -25.03 9.21 13.86
CA SER A 294 -24.31 8.77 12.66
C SER A 294 -25.11 7.76 11.82
N ILE A 295 -25.91 6.92 12.44
CA ILE A 295 -26.82 5.99 11.74
C ILE A 295 -27.93 6.75 11.01
N ILE A 296 -28.52 7.75 11.65
CA ILE A 296 -29.63 8.53 11.08
C ILE A 296 -29.14 9.42 9.93
N ASP A 297 -27.96 10.02 10.09
CA ASP A 297 -27.33 10.81 9.03
C ASP A 297 -27.02 9.94 7.83
N ALA A 298 -26.50 8.73 8.04
CA ALA A 298 -26.27 7.78 6.96
C ALA A 298 -27.56 7.33 6.27
N ILE A 299 -28.62 7.02 7.01
CA ILE A 299 -29.93 6.71 6.41
C ILE A 299 -30.40 7.88 5.54
N SER A 300 -30.21 9.11 6.00
CA SER A 300 -30.62 10.29 5.24
C SER A 300 -29.80 10.45 3.96
N LEU A 301 -28.47 10.32 4.04
CA LEU A 301 -27.59 10.38 2.87
C LEU A 301 -27.88 9.27 1.85
N LEU A 302 -28.30 8.09 2.29
CA LEU A 302 -28.71 6.99 1.41
C LEU A 302 -30.10 7.18 0.77
N LEU A 303 -30.92 8.05 1.35
CA LEU A 303 -32.21 8.46 0.80
C LEU A 303 -32.09 9.70 -0.09
N ASP A 304 -31.00 10.47 0.03
CA ASP A 304 -30.75 11.62 -0.84
C ASP A 304 -30.76 11.18 -2.31
N GLY A 305 -31.53 11.90 -3.14
CA GLY A 305 -31.77 11.55 -4.54
C GLY A 305 -33.06 10.75 -4.79
N LEU A 306 -33.78 10.33 -3.74
CA LEU A 306 -35.21 10.02 -3.84
C LEU A 306 -36.03 11.32 -3.75
N GLU A 307 -37.21 11.35 -4.36
CA GLU A 307 -38.15 12.49 -4.28
C GLU A 307 -38.82 12.60 -2.89
N VAL A 308 -38.04 12.54 -1.81
CA VAL A 308 -38.54 12.71 -0.44
C VAL A 308 -38.48 14.19 -0.08
N ASP A 309 -39.62 14.78 0.25
CA ASP A 309 -39.66 16.18 0.63
C ASP A 309 -39.01 16.43 2.01
N ALA A 310 -38.58 17.67 2.26
CA ALA A 310 -37.87 18.03 3.49
C ALA A 310 -38.69 17.77 4.77
N LYS A 311 -40.01 17.87 4.69
CA LYS A 311 -40.91 17.66 5.83
C LYS A 311 -41.13 16.18 6.09
N GLU A 312 -41.19 15.37 5.03
CA GLU A 312 -41.23 13.92 5.13
C GLU A 312 -39.93 13.38 5.73
N MET A 313 -38.77 13.89 5.32
CA MET A 313 -37.47 13.58 5.94
C MET A 313 -37.39 14.01 7.41
N GLU A 314 -37.89 15.20 7.77
CA GLU A 314 -37.96 15.66 9.16
C GLU A 314 -38.84 14.73 10.02
N ASN A 315 -40.02 14.37 9.50
CA ASN A 315 -40.92 13.43 10.16
C ASN A 315 -40.27 12.06 10.33
N LEU A 316 -39.62 11.54 9.28
CA LEU A 316 -38.91 10.27 9.32
C LEU A 316 -37.84 10.27 10.42
N ARG A 317 -36.96 11.28 10.44
CA ARG A 317 -35.93 11.43 11.48
C ARG A 317 -36.56 11.43 12.88
N ARG A 318 -37.63 12.21 13.07
CA ARG A 318 -38.36 12.29 14.35
C ARG A 318 -38.90 10.93 14.79
N PHE A 319 -39.44 10.14 13.87
CA PHE A 319 -39.99 8.83 14.17
C PHE A 319 -38.90 7.79 14.47
N LEU A 320 -37.78 7.82 13.74
CA LEU A 320 -36.64 6.90 13.95
C LEU A 320 -35.95 7.12 15.30
N ILE A 321 -35.89 8.36 15.81
CA ILE A 321 -35.34 8.68 17.15
C ILE A 321 -36.35 8.58 18.30
N GLY A 322 -37.60 8.21 17.98
CA GLY A 322 -38.68 8.16 18.95
C GLY A 322 -38.39 7.23 20.13
N GLU A 323 -38.83 7.66 21.31
CA GLU A 323 -38.56 6.93 22.56
C GLU A 323 -39.30 5.60 22.63
N ASP A 324 -40.51 5.54 22.07
CA ASP A 324 -41.35 4.35 22.07
C ASP A 324 -41.28 3.55 20.76
N ALA A 325 -41.52 2.24 20.88
CA ALA A 325 -41.46 1.30 19.75
C ALA A 325 -42.50 1.60 18.66
N GLY A 326 -43.60 2.28 18.99
CA GLY A 326 -44.62 2.70 18.04
C GLY A 326 -44.10 3.78 17.10
N MET A 327 -43.43 4.81 17.63
CA MET A 327 -42.76 5.83 16.81
C MET A 327 -41.74 5.21 15.85
N ARG A 328 -40.88 4.30 16.33
CA ARG A 328 -39.89 3.63 15.45
C ARG A 328 -40.56 2.73 14.40
N GLY A 329 -41.65 2.06 14.77
CA GLY A 329 -42.48 1.30 13.84
C GLY A 329 -43.11 2.17 12.74
N MET A 330 -43.52 3.40 13.06
CA MET A 330 -43.97 4.39 12.06
C MET A 330 -42.82 4.80 11.14
N GLY A 331 -41.64 5.08 11.68
CA GLY A 331 -40.45 5.40 10.88
C GLY A 331 -40.05 4.27 9.92
N LEU A 332 -40.06 3.03 10.39
CA LEU A 332 -39.84 1.83 9.56
C LEU A 332 -40.90 1.67 8.45
N SER A 333 -42.16 1.98 8.76
CA SER A 333 -43.25 1.90 7.77
C SER A 333 -43.11 2.99 6.71
N MET A 334 -42.72 4.21 7.11
CA MET A 334 -42.40 5.29 6.19
C MET A 334 -41.23 4.93 5.28
N LEU A 335 -40.13 4.38 5.83
CA LEU A 335 -39.00 3.91 5.02
C LEU A 335 -39.39 2.85 4.00
N LYS A 336 -40.25 1.89 4.38
CA LYS A 336 -40.75 0.90 3.43
C LYS A 336 -41.54 1.55 2.31
N GLY A 337 -42.38 2.55 2.61
CA GLY A 337 -43.06 3.35 1.60
C GLY A 337 -42.07 3.98 0.63
N ILE A 338 -41.16 4.80 1.15
CA ILE A 338 -40.12 5.51 0.39
C ILE A 338 -39.27 4.58 -0.50
N LEU A 339 -38.95 3.37 -0.03
CA LEU A 339 -38.12 2.41 -0.77
C LEU A 339 -38.89 1.57 -1.80
N THR A 340 -40.22 1.57 -1.76
CA THR A 340 -41.08 0.78 -2.67
C THR A 340 -41.82 1.63 -3.69
N GLU A 341 -41.76 2.97 -3.56
CA GLU A 341 -42.26 3.87 -4.59
C GLU A 341 -41.38 3.78 -5.86
N PRO A 342 -42.01 3.63 -7.05
CA PRO A 342 -41.35 3.25 -8.30
C PRO A 342 -40.47 4.34 -8.92
#